data_AF-A0ABD5DXB3-F1
#
_entry.id   AF-A0ABD5DXB3-F1
#
_cell.length_a   1.000
_cell.length_b   1.000
_cell.length_c   1.000
_cell.angle_alpha   90.00
_cell.angle_beta   90.00
_cell.angle_gamma   90.00
#
_symmetry.space_group_name_H-M   'P 1'
#
loop_
_entity.id
_entity.type
_entity.pdbx_description
1 polymer ?
#
loop_
_entity_poly.entity_id
_entity_poly.type
_entity_poly.pdbx_seq_one_letter_code
_entity_poly.pdbx_strand_id
1 'polypeptide(L)'
;ETLGAMTVVCSDKTGTLTMNEMTVKAIITADCCYRVEGDSYEPQGRIFLEGSDEPVQVQPGTVLETWLRTIDLCNDSQLTQDERGLWG
;
A
#
# COMPACT_ATOMS: atom_id res chain seq x y z
N GLU A 1 4.18 2.77 38.85
CA GLU A 1 5.58 2.73 39.36
C GLU A 1 6.48 1.91 38.44
N THR A 2 6.12 0.67 38.08
CA THR A 2 6.95 -0.25 37.27
C THR A 2 7.17 0.15 35.80
N LEU A 3 6.22 0.85 35.16
CA LEU A 3 6.39 1.30 33.76
C LEU A 3 7.37 2.49 33.63
N GLY A 4 7.55 3.27 34.69
CA GLY A 4 8.43 4.46 34.68
C GLY A 4 9.91 4.16 34.84
N ALA A 5 10.29 2.91 35.15
CA ALA A 5 11.66 2.47 35.34
C ALA A 5 12.16 1.51 34.24
N MET A 6 11.35 1.29 33.19
CA MET A 6 11.78 0.47 32.05
C MET A 6 12.80 1.22 31.20
N THR A 7 13.96 0.61 30.96
CA THR A 7 15.01 1.12 30.05
C THR A 7 15.00 0.45 28.68
N VAL A 8 14.23 -0.64 28.51
CA VAL A 8 14.12 -1.41 27.27
C VAL A 8 12.67 -1.83 27.06
N VAL A 9 12.14 -1.60 25.86
CA VAL A 9 10.82 -2.08 25.42
C VAL A 9 11.02 -3.04 24.25
N CYS A 10 10.52 -4.26 24.39
CA CYS A 10 10.46 -5.25 23.31
C CYS A 10 9.02 -5.31 22.80
N SER A 11 8.75 -4.73 21.64
CA SER A 11 7.44 -4.78 20.98
C SER A 11 7.49 -5.62 19.70
N ASP A 12 6.40 -6.33 19.43
CA ASP A 12 6.19 -7.02 18.16
C ASP A 12 5.95 -6.01 17.02
N LYS A 13 6.23 -6.39 15.77
CA LYS A 13 6.18 -5.49 14.62
C LYS A 13 4.75 -5.31 14.10
N THR A 14 4.09 -6.42 13.80
CA THR A 14 2.81 -6.44 13.07
C THR A 14 1.65 -6.32 14.06
N GLY A 15 0.81 -5.28 13.94
CA GLY A 15 -0.30 -5.04 14.86
C GLY A 15 0.10 -4.36 16.18
N THR A 16 1.35 -3.92 16.33
CA THR A 16 1.82 -3.11 17.48
C THR A 16 2.63 -1.89 17.01
N LEU A 17 3.67 -2.07 16.19
CA LEU A 17 4.42 -0.96 15.59
C LEU A 17 3.87 -0.52 14.23
N THR A 18 3.20 -1.43 13.52
CA THR A 18 2.57 -1.19 12.22
C THR A 18 1.09 -1.54 12.32
N MET A 19 0.24 -0.88 11.53
CA MET A 19 -1.21 -1.11 11.53
C MET A 19 -1.63 -2.47 10.95
N ASN A 20 -0.68 -3.35 10.60
CA ASN A 20 -0.92 -4.60 9.87
C ASN A 20 -1.66 -4.38 8.53
N GLU A 21 -1.52 -3.18 7.97
CA GLU A 21 -2.04 -2.81 6.65
C GLU A 21 -0.87 -2.87 5.67
N MET A 22 -0.88 -3.87 4.79
CA MET A 22 0.14 -4.01 3.77
C MET A 22 -0.20 -3.11 2.59
N THR A 23 0.50 -1.98 2.47
CA THR A 23 0.33 -1.05 1.36
C THR A 23 1.47 -1.15 0.35
N VAL A 24 1.13 -1.04 -0.94
CA VAL A 24 2.12 -0.94 -2.01
C VAL A 24 2.73 0.46 -1.94
N LYS A 25 4.07 0.54 -1.93
CA LYS A 25 4.81 1.82 -1.93
C LYS A 25 5.50 2.12 -3.24
N ALA A 26 5.93 1.07 -3.95
CA ALA A 26 6.59 1.19 -5.23
C ALA A 26 6.20 0.05 -6.15
N ILE A 27 6.15 0.34 -7.45
CA ILE A 27 5.96 -0.63 -8.53
C ILE A 27 7.18 -0.51 -9.44
N ILE A 28 7.85 -1.63 -9.69
CA ILE A 28 9.03 -1.68 -10.57
C ILE A 28 8.66 -2.56 -11.76
N THR A 29 8.70 -1.97 -12.94
CA THR A 29 8.46 -2.66 -14.22
C THR A 29 9.74 -2.66 -15.07
N ALA A 30 9.70 -3.31 -16.23
CA ALA A 30 10.86 -3.36 -17.11
C ALA A 30 11.22 -2.00 -17.73
N ASP A 31 10.24 -1.09 -17.82
CA ASP A 31 10.35 0.23 -18.43
C ASP A 31 10.50 1.36 -17.41
N CYS A 32 9.84 1.26 -16.25
CA CYS A 32 9.71 2.37 -15.31
C CYS A 32 9.69 1.92 -13.83
N CYS A 33 9.97 2.88 -12.95
CA CYS A 33 9.66 2.78 -11.53
C CYS A 33 8.53 3.75 -11.19
N TYR A 34 7.60 3.33 -10.35
CA TYR A 34 6.48 4.14 -9.88
C TYR A 34 6.45 4.20 -8.36
N ARG A 35 6.04 5.36 -7.83
CA ARG A 35 5.71 5.58 -6.42
C ARG A 35 4.20 5.57 -6.24
N VAL A 36 3.72 4.93 -5.17
CA VAL A 36 2.29 4.81 -4.85
C VAL A 36 2.00 5.57 -3.55
N GLU A 37 1.01 6.45 -3.58
CA GLU A 37 0.45 7.11 -2.37
C GLU A 37 -0.57 6.21 -1.67
N GLY A 38 -0.72 6.38 -0.36
CA GLY A 38 -1.66 5.64 0.48
C GLY A 38 -0.96 4.83 1.57
N ASP A 39 -1.47 4.92 2.80
CA ASP A 39 -0.92 4.26 3.99
C ASP A 39 -1.90 3.30 4.66
N SER A 40 -3.09 3.12 4.08
CA SER A 40 -4.14 2.20 4.52
C SER A 40 -4.77 1.45 3.34
N TYR A 41 -5.77 0.61 3.62
CA TYR A 41 -6.57 -0.07 2.59
C TYR A 41 -7.66 0.80 1.97
N GLU A 42 -7.83 2.05 2.43
CA GLU A 42 -8.77 2.95 1.78
C GLU A 42 -8.36 3.14 0.31
N PRO A 43 -9.28 2.98 -0.67
CA PRO A 43 -8.96 3.02 -2.10
C PRO A 43 -8.78 4.47 -2.60
N GLN A 44 -7.99 5.25 -1.86
CA GLN A 44 -7.63 6.62 -2.16
C GLN A 44 -6.11 6.72 -2.27
N GLY A 45 -5.66 7.25 -3.39
CA GLY A 45 -4.23 7.39 -3.66
C GLY A 45 -3.98 7.68 -5.13
N ARG A 46 -2.73 7.95 -5.44
CA ARG A 46 -2.25 8.25 -6.80
C ARG A 46 -0.96 7.50 -7.05
N ILE A 47 -0.71 7.20 -8.31
CA ILE A 47 0.53 6.60 -8.79
C ILE A 47 1.32 7.67 -9.51
N PHE A 48 2.62 7.71 -9.29
CA PHE A 48 3.54 8.69 -9.88
C PHE A 48 4.67 7.94 -10.55
N LEU A 49 5.18 8.45 -11.67
CA LEU A 49 6.47 8.02 -12.18
C LEU A 49 7.55 8.49 -11.19
N GLU A 50 8.56 7.66 -10.93
CA GLU A 50 9.65 8.05 -10.04
C GLU A 50 10.34 9.33 -10.56
N GLY A 51 10.50 10.32 -9.67
CA GLY A 51 11.04 11.64 -10.02
C GLY A 51 10.03 12.64 -10.62
N SER A 52 8.75 12.26 -10.76
CA SER A 52 7.65 13.14 -11.18
C SER A 52 6.67 13.39 -10.04
N ASP A 53 6.13 14.60 -9.97
CA ASP A 53 5.02 14.98 -9.08
C ASP A 53 3.67 14.99 -9.81
N GLU A 54 3.66 14.80 -11.13
CA GLU A 54 2.43 14.63 -11.89
C GLU A 54 1.94 13.17 -11.80
N PRO A 55 0.69 12.93 -11.38
CA PRO A 55 0.10 11.60 -11.33
C PRO A 55 0.02 10.96 -12.72
N VAL A 56 0.35 9.68 -12.81
CA VAL A 56 0.20 8.93 -14.06
C VAL A 56 -1.26 8.55 -14.29
N GLN A 57 -1.71 8.69 -15.53
CA GLN A 57 -2.97 8.10 -15.97
C GLN A 57 -2.67 6.72 -16.55
N VAL A 58 -3.34 5.69 -16.04
CA VAL A 58 -3.20 4.32 -16.54
C VAL A 58 -3.83 4.25 -17.92
N GLN A 59 -3.00 3.96 -18.93
CA GLN A 59 -3.42 3.89 -20.33
C GLN A 59 -3.47 2.43 -20.81
N PRO A 60 -4.45 2.05 -21.66
CA PRO A 60 -4.52 0.71 -22.22
C PRO A 60 -3.24 0.33 -22.99
N GLY A 61 -2.79 -0.91 -22.82
CA GLY A 61 -1.62 -1.45 -23.51
C GLY A 61 -0.27 -1.04 -22.91
N THR A 62 -0.26 -0.29 -21.81
CA THR A 62 0.96 -0.02 -21.05
C THR A 62 1.37 -1.21 -20.19
N VAL A 63 2.66 -1.27 -19.82
CA VAL A 63 3.17 -2.29 -18.90
C VAL A 63 2.51 -2.16 -17.52
N LEU A 64 2.32 -0.92 -17.04
CA LEU A 64 1.62 -0.64 -15.78
C LEU A 64 0.20 -1.22 -15.78
N GLU A 65 -0.55 -1.04 -16.86
CA GLU A 65 -1.92 -1.56 -16.97
C GLU A 65 -1.96 -3.10 -17.01
N THR A 66 -1.01 -3.73 -17.71
CA THR A 66 -0.89 -5.20 -17.73
C THR A 66 -0.50 -5.75 -16.36
N TRP A 67 0.39 -5.05 -15.64
CA TRP A 67 0.79 -5.41 -14.30
C TRP A 67 -0.38 -5.31 -13.31
N LEU A 68 -1.15 -4.22 -13.34
CA LEU A 68 -2.34 -4.04 -12.51
C LEU A 68 -3.39 -5.13 -12.77
N ARG A 69 -3.66 -5.45 -14.03
CA ARG A 69 -4.58 -6.56 -14.38
C ARG A 69 -4.08 -7.91 -13.90
N THR A 70 -2.77 -8.14 -13.95
CA THR A 70 -2.19 -9.39 -13.44
C THR A 70 -2.45 -9.54 -11.95
N ILE A 71 -2.32 -8.47 -11.18
CA ILE A 71 -2.61 -8.48 -9.74
C ILE A 71 -4.09 -8.74 -9.49
N ASP A 72 -4.97 -8.05 -10.20
CA ASP A 72 -6.42 -8.24 -10.07
C ASP A 72 -6.84 -9.69 -10.33
N LEU A 73 -6.29 -10.30 -11.39
CA LEU A 73 -6.61 -11.69 -11.76
C LEU A 73 -5.92 -12.75 -10.89
N CYS A 74 -4.78 -12.44 -10.30
CA CYS A 74 -4.00 -13.35 -9.46
C CYS A 74 -4.11 -13.00 -7.96
N ASN A 75 -5.29 -12.56 -7.53
CA ASN A 75 -5.56 -12.24 -6.14
C ASN A 75 -6.89 -12.85 -5.69
N ASP A 76 -6.86 -13.59 -4.58
CA ASP A 76 -8.04 -14.18 -3.95
C ASP A 76 -8.66 -13.27 -2.88
N SER A 77 -8.03 -12.11 -2.62
CA SER A 77 -8.49 -11.12 -1.63
C SER A 77 -9.47 -10.13 -2.26
N GLN A 78 -10.39 -9.62 -1.44
CA GLN A 78 -11.31 -8.56 -1.84
C GLN A 78 -11.21 -7.41 -0.87
N LEU A 79 -11.44 -6.20 -1.37
CA LEU A 79 -11.50 -5.00 -0.54
C LEU A 79 -12.96 -4.73 -0.16
N THR A 80 -13.25 -4.68 1.13
CA THR A 80 -14.58 -4.44 1.67
C THR A 80 -14.57 -3.29 2.67
N GLN A 81 -15.71 -2.63 2.84
CA GLN A 81 -15.89 -1.65 3.91
C GLN A 81 -16.83 -2.23 4.95
N ASP A 82 -16.41 -2.24 6.22
CA ASP A 82 -17.21 -2.74 7.33
C ASP A 82 -18.30 -1.73 7.77
N GLU A 83 -19.16 -2.16 8.71
CA GLU A 83 -20.24 -1.31 9.25
C GLU A 83 -19.75 -0.05 9.99
N ARG A 84 -18.46 -0.02 10.38
CA ARG A 84 -17.81 1.11 11.04
C ARG A 84 -17.11 2.04 10.04
N GLY A 85 -17.17 1.73 8.75
CA GLY A 85 -16.53 2.49 7.67
C GLY A 85 -15.06 2.19 7.45
N LEU A 86 -14.50 1.15 8.09
CA LEU A 86 -13.11 0.75 7.92
C LEU A 86 -12.94 -0.19 6.72
N TRP A 87 -11.88 0.03 5.96
CA TRP A 87 -11.54 -0.77 4.78
C TRP A 87 -10.62 -1.93 5.14
N GLY A 88 -10.86 -3.10 4.55
CA GLY A 88 -10.04 -4.30 4.71
C GLY A 88 -10.48 -5.49 3.89
#